data_AF-A0A2E5R755-F1
#
_entry.id   AF-A0A2E5R755-F1
#
_cell.length_a   1.000
_cell.length_b   1.000
_cell.length_c   1.000
_cell.angle_alpha   90.00
_cell.angle_beta   90.00
_cell.angle_gamma   90.00
#
_symmetry.space_group_name_H-M   'P 1'
#
loop_
_entity.id
_entity.type
_entity.pdbx_description
1 polymer ?
#
loop_
_entity_poly.entity_id
_entity_poly.type
_entity_poly.pdbx_seq_one_letter_code
_entity_poly.pdbx_strand_id
1 'polypeptide(L)'
;MKIVGRILRENREKKGIAIEDLSKKLAISVYYLSAIESGQYNKTPGNPYTLGFIKTYAKHLELDVDFIEKIFRDETVSNKKISNIYLADSTTYNHLNYLKYGTGIFIFLFCGMFFYNFFLSETYLANDYASVDPIDDNLIAIVEEEELKNGIQELKKKQLLADLIQKNYENDKYIASIQDSKITDDEDNVLVNNNINAIAAMNTDKKNSNKSLIFRFTNETWVQIKDSSEKVIISKLMKKNEEFIFHGNEDYLITTGNAGNILLIMDNKDLGKIGKKGQVINSVYLSEITSKY
;
A
#
# COMPACT_ATOMS: atom_id res chain seq x y z
N MET A 1 18.76 -37.41 -4.48
CA MET A 1 19.43 -36.10 -4.47
C MET A 1 19.12 -35.37 -5.77
N LYS A 2 18.60 -34.15 -5.68
CA LYS A 2 18.23 -33.32 -6.84
C LYS A 2 19.49 -32.81 -7.58
N ILE A 3 19.37 -32.53 -8.89
CA ILE A 3 20.46 -32.10 -9.77
C ILE A 3 21.01 -30.75 -9.32
N VAL A 4 20.15 -29.78 -9.01
CA VAL A 4 20.59 -28.44 -8.56
C VAL A 4 21.42 -28.54 -7.28
N GLY A 5 20.94 -29.26 -6.27
CA GLY A 5 21.67 -29.47 -5.02
C GLY A 5 23.04 -30.13 -5.24
N ARG A 6 23.12 -31.08 -6.18
CA ARG A 6 24.38 -31.71 -6.58
C ARG A 6 25.37 -30.73 -7.22
N ILE A 7 24.92 -29.99 -8.22
CA ILE A 7 25.77 -29.03 -8.95
C ILE A 7 26.35 -27.99 -7.98
N LEU A 8 25.50 -27.44 -7.09
CA LEU A 8 25.93 -26.44 -6.12
C LEU A 8 26.96 -27.02 -5.15
N ARG A 9 26.69 -28.21 -4.58
CA ARG A 9 27.61 -28.88 -3.66
C ARG A 9 28.95 -29.20 -4.31
N GLU A 10 28.95 -29.81 -5.49
CA GLU A 10 30.17 -30.19 -6.18
C GLU A 10 31.04 -28.97 -6.51
N ASN A 11 30.43 -27.86 -6.94
CA ASN A 11 31.18 -26.64 -7.24
C ASN A 11 31.69 -25.94 -5.97
N ARG A 12 30.94 -25.98 -4.87
CA ARG A 12 31.43 -25.50 -3.56
C ARG A 12 32.63 -26.31 -3.09
N GLU A 13 32.54 -27.64 -3.13
CA GLU A 13 33.61 -28.55 -2.72
C GLU A 13 34.85 -28.39 -3.62
N LYS A 14 34.67 -28.21 -4.94
CA LYS A 14 35.77 -27.89 -5.88
C LYS A 14 36.49 -26.57 -5.55
N LYS A 15 35.76 -25.56 -5.07
CA LYS A 15 36.34 -24.30 -4.61
C LYS A 15 36.90 -24.39 -3.17
N GLY A 16 36.79 -25.54 -2.50
CA GLY A 16 37.30 -25.74 -1.14
C GLY A 16 36.55 -24.95 -0.06
N ILE A 17 35.30 -24.54 -0.33
CA ILE A 17 34.53 -23.68 0.58
C ILE A 17 33.74 -24.56 1.56
N ALA A 18 33.94 -24.37 2.86
CA ALA A 18 33.12 -25.02 3.89
C ALA A 18 31.69 -24.47 3.88
N ILE A 19 30.69 -25.30 4.17
CA ILE A 19 29.28 -24.87 4.12
C ILE A 19 28.97 -23.82 5.19
N GLU A 20 29.69 -23.85 6.32
CA GLU A 20 29.64 -22.88 7.41
C GLU A 20 30.16 -21.51 6.97
N ASP A 21 31.24 -21.47 6.20
CA ASP A 21 31.84 -20.23 5.71
C ASP A 21 30.97 -19.62 4.61
N LEU A 22 30.42 -20.47 3.74
CA LEU A 22 29.42 -20.04 2.76
C LEU A 22 28.17 -19.47 3.43
N SER A 23 27.69 -20.12 4.50
CA SER A 23 26.53 -19.66 5.27
C SER A 23 26.74 -18.24 5.80
N LYS A 24 27.89 -17.97 6.41
CA LYS A 24 28.26 -16.64 6.90
C LYS A 24 28.34 -15.64 5.74
N LYS A 25 28.97 -16.01 4.63
CA LYS A 25 29.17 -15.14 3.47
C LYS A 25 27.86 -14.73 2.80
N LEU A 26 26.92 -15.66 2.69
CA LEU A 26 25.63 -15.43 2.03
C LEU A 26 24.53 -14.95 3.00
N ALA A 27 24.79 -14.94 4.31
CA ALA A 27 23.79 -14.70 5.35
C ALA A 27 22.57 -15.65 5.24
N ILE A 28 22.81 -16.91 4.87
CA ILE A 28 21.80 -17.96 4.76
C ILE A 28 22.16 -19.07 5.75
N SER A 29 21.22 -19.50 6.60
CA SER A 29 21.46 -20.55 7.59
C SER A 29 22.05 -21.83 6.97
N VAL A 30 23.05 -22.42 7.63
CA VAL A 30 23.65 -23.72 7.28
C VAL A 30 22.59 -24.78 7.06
N TYR A 31 21.51 -24.76 7.86
CA TYR A 31 20.38 -25.69 7.73
C TYR A 31 19.73 -25.61 6.34
N TYR A 32 19.50 -24.40 5.82
CA TYR A 32 18.88 -24.21 4.51
C TYR A 32 19.84 -24.54 3.36
N LEU A 33 21.13 -24.17 3.47
CA LEU A 33 22.12 -24.55 2.45
C LEU A 33 22.29 -26.07 2.37
N SER A 34 22.33 -26.74 3.52
CA SER A 34 22.40 -28.21 3.60
C SER A 34 21.15 -28.88 3.00
N ALA A 35 19.98 -28.30 3.27
CA ALA A 35 18.72 -28.77 2.69
C ALA A 35 18.71 -28.62 1.16
N ILE A 36 19.23 -27.51 0.62
CA ILE A 36 19.37 -27.27 -0.82
C ILE A 36 20.34 -28.27 -1.45
N GLU A 37 21.53 -28.46 -0.87
CA GLU A 37 22.52 -29.44 -1.37
C GLU A 37 21.98 -30.88 -1.37
N SER A 38 21.14 -31.21 -0.38
CA SER A 38 20.49 -32.52 -0.28
C SER A 38 19.25 -32.67 -1.18
N GLY A 39 18.75 -31.57 -1.77
CA GLY A 39 17.53 -31.52 -2.56
C GLY A 39 16.23 -31.60 -1.74
N GLN A 40 16.30 -31.33 -0.44
CA GLN A 40 15.17 -31.36 0.50
C GLN A 40 14.49 -29.98 0.58
N TYR A 41 13.94 -29.51 -0.55
CA TYR A 41 13.33 -28.18 -0.66
C TYR A 41 12.06 -28.01 0.20
N ASN A 42 11.50 -29.07 0.77
CA ASN A 42 10.41 -28.98 1.73
C ASN A 42 10.85 -28.48 3.12
N LYS A 43 12.17 -28.46 3.39
CA LYS A 43 12.74 -27.98 4.66
C LYS A 43 13.10 -26.49 4.65
N THR A 44 12.98 -25.83 3.51
CA THR A 44 13.20 -24.38 3.37
C THR A 44 11.88 -23.61 3.57
N PRO A 45 11.91 -22.27 3.76
CA PRO A 45 10.72 -21.44 4.04
C PRO A 45 9.73 -21.28 2.87
N GLY A 46 9.78 -22.17 1.86
CA GLY A 46 8.95 -22.14 0.66
C GLY A 46 9.74 -21.91 -0.62
N ASN A 47 9.10 -22.19 -1.76
CA ASN A 47 9.73 -22.14 -3.09
C ASN A 47 10.34 -20.77 -3.46
N PRO A 48 9.68 -19.61 -3.19
CA PRO A 48 10.28 -18.31 -3.52
C PRO A 48 11.60 -18.06 -2.79
N TYR A 49 11.67 -18.39 -1.50
CA TYR A 49 12.88 -18.26 -0.70
C TYR A 49 13.97 -19.25 -1.15
N THR A 50 13.57 -20.49 -1.44
CA THR A 50 14.48 -21.53 -1.95
C THR A 50 15.13 -21.09 -3.25
N LEU A 51 14.35 -20.55 -4.19
CA LEU A 51 14.85 -20.01 -5.44
C LEU A 51 15.81 -18.85 -5.18
N GLY A 52 15.48 -17.93 -4.27
CA GLY A 52 16.37 -16.84 -3.87
C GLY A 52 17.72 -17.35 -3.34
N PHE A 53 17.70 -18.34 -2.45
CA PHE A 53 18.92 -18.96 -1.91
C PHE A 53 19.76 -19.65 -2.99
N ILE A 54 19.12 -20.41 -3.88
CA ILE A 54 19.78 -21.08 -5.01
C ILE A 54 20.44 -20.07 -5.94
N LYS A 55 19.76 -18.98 -6.29
CA LYS A 55 20.31 -17.92 -7.15
C LYS A 55 21.52 -17.25 -6.50
N THR A 56 21.42 -16.90 -5.23
CA THR A 56 22.52 -16.27 -4.47
C THR A 56 23.72 -17.22 -4.37
N TYR A 57 23.48 -18.50 -4.14
CA TYR A 57 24.53 -19.53 -4.08
C TYR A 57 25.19 -19.73 -5.45
N ALA A 58 24.40 -19.93 -6.52
CA ALA A 58 24.91 -20.07 -7.89
C ALA A 58 25.76 -18.86 -8.30
N LYS A 59 25.29 -17.64 -8.00
CA LYS A 59 26.04 -16.40 -8.26
C LYS A 59 27.37 -16.35 -7.53
N HIS A 60 27.42 -16.78 -6.26
CA HIS A 60 28.66 -16.82 -5.49
C HIS A 60 29.66 -17.84 -6.05
N LEU A 61 29.16 -18.95 -6.60
CA LEU A 61 29.99 -19.95 -7.26
C LEU A 61 30.35 -19.61 -8.71
N GLU A 62 29.90 -18.46 -9.23
CA GLU A 62 30.09 -18.02 -10.63
C GLU A 62 29.50 -19.01 -11.64
N LEU A 63 28.37 -19.62 -11.28
CA LEU A 63 27.60 -20.50 -12.16
C LEU A 63 26.57 -19.69 -12.95
N ASP A 64 26.14 -20.25 -14.09
CA ASP A 64 25.03 -19.71 -14.87
C ASP A 64 23.72 -19.80 -14.07
N VAL A 65 23.28 -18.64 -13.57
CA VAL A 65 22.10 -18.52 -12.69
C VAL A 65 20.82 -18.90 -13.42
N ASP A 66 20.70 -18.56 -14.71
CA ASP A 66 19.50 -18.81 -15.50
C ASP A 66 19.36 -20.30 -15.80
N PHE A 67 20.48 -20.96 -16.10
CA PHE A 67 20.53 -22.41 -16.26
C PHE A 67 20.14 -23.15 -14.97
N ILE A 68 20.71 -22.74 -13.82
CA ILE A 68 20.40 -23.36 -12.53
C ILE A 68 18.93 -23.12 -12.12
N GLU A 69 18.40 -21.92 -12.36
CA GLU A 69 16.99 -21.61 -12.13
C GLU A 69 16.07 -22.50 -12.97
N LYS A 70 16.39 -22.67 -14.25
CA LYS A 70 15.62 -23.53 -15.16
C LYS A 70 15.55 -24.96 -14.63
N ILE A 71 16.69 -25.54 -14.27
CA ILE A 71 16.73 -26.89 -13.68
C ILE A 71 15.89 -26.95 -12.40
N PHE A 72 16.01 -25.95 -11.52
CA PHE A 72 15.22 -25.91 -10.28
C PHE A 72 13.71 -25.88 -10.54
N ARG A 73 13.26 -25.09 -11.53
CA ARG A 73 11.85 -25.04 -11.94
C ARG A 73 11.39 -26.40 -12.46
N ASP A 74 12.17 -27.05 -13.30
CA ASP A 74 11.85 -28.39 -13.82
C ASP A 74 11.74 -29.43 -12.68
N GLU A 75 12.66 -29.37 -11.70
CA GLU A 75 12.67 -30.26 -10.53
C GLU A 75 11.48 -30.09 -9.58
N THR A 76 10.93 -28.89 -9.50
CA THR A 76 9.82 -28.52 -8.60
C THR A 76 8.47 -28.67 -9.28
N VAL A 77 8.36 -28.39 -10.58
CA VAL A 77 7.15 -28.61 -11.38
C VAL A 77 6.87 -30.11 -11.57
N SER A 78 7.90 -30.92 -11.82
CA SER A 78 7.76 -32.38 -11.95
C SER A 78 7.22 -33.02 -10.65
N ASN A 79 7.57 -32.45 -9.49
CA ASN A 79 7.04 -32.88 -8.20
C ASN A 79 5.56 -32.47 -8.01
N LYS A 80 5.16 -31.29 -8.52
CA LYS A 80 3.76 -30.81 -8.48
C LYS A 80 2.84 -31.64 -9.39
N LYS A 81 3.35 -32.19 -10.49
CA LYS A 81 2.56 -33.05 -11.39
C LYS A 81 2.23 -34.41 -10.76
N ILE A 82 3.10 -34.95 -9.91
CA ILE A 82 2.85 -36.21 -9.18
C ILE A 82 1.96 -35.96 -7.95
N SER A 83 2.14 -34.85 -7.22
CA SER A 83 1.26 -34.50 -6.09
C SER A 83 -0.18 -34.18 -6.51
N ASN A 84 -0.39 -33.75 -7.76
CA ASN A 84 -1.72 -33.47 -8.31
C ASN A 84 -2.37 -34.70 -8.99
N ILE A 85 -1.67 -35.84 -9.08
CA ILE A 85 -2.20 -37.10 -9.64
C ILE A 85 -2.65 -38.07 -8.55
N TYR A 86 -2.21 -37.88 -7.30
CA TYR A 86 -2.85 -38.53 -6.15
C TYR A 86 -3.93 -37.60 -5.59
N LEU A 87 -5.16 -37.77 -6.08
CA LEU A 87 -6.34 -37.45 -5.28
C LEU A 87 -6.18 -38.20 -3.96
N ALA A 88 -5.95 -37.47 -2.86
CA ALA A 88 -6.07 -38.08 -1.55
C ALA A 88 -7.55 -38.41 -1.35
N ASP A 89 -7.88 -39.70 -1.44
CA ASP A 89 -9.08 -40.24 -0.82
C ASP A 89 -9.16 -39.68 0.60
N SER A 90 -10.25 -38.99 0.91
CA SER A 90 -10.52 -38.55 2.28
C SER A 90 -10.78 -39.79 3.13
N THR A 91 -9.72 -40.28 3.75
CA THR A 91 -9.81 -41.34 4.76
C THR A 91 -10.74 -40.87 5.88
N THR A 92 -11.80 -41.63 6.05
CA THR A 92 -12.80 -41.55 7.11
C THR A 92 -12.12 -41.75 8.48
N TYR A 93 -11.90 -40.64 9.20
CA TYR A 93 -11.49 -40.66 10.61
C TYR A 93 -12.67 -40.23 11.49
N ASN A 94 -12.94 -40.99 12.55
CA ASN A 94 -14.08 -40.88 13.48
C ASN A 94 -14.08 -39.61 14.38
N HIS A 95 -13.86 -38.42 13.82
CA HIS A 95 -14.00 -37.13 14.52
C HIS A 95 -15.48 -36.70 14.76
N LEU A 96 -16.45 -37.49 14.28
CA LEU A 96 -17.87 -37.13 14.26
C LEU A 96 -18.58 -37.07 15.64
N ASN A 97 -17.94 -37.46 16.74
CA ASN A 97 -18.53 -37.33 18.08
C ASN A 97 -18.01 -36.13 18.88
N TYR A 98 -16.78 -35.67 18.68
CA TYR A 98 -16.28 -34.44 19.31
C TYR A 98 -16.86 -33.19 18.64
N LEU A 99 -17.18 -33.29 17.35
CA LEU A 99 -17.83 -32.22 16.59
C LEU A 99 -19.32 -32.03 16.96
N LYS A 100 -20.00 -33.04 17.52
CA LYS A 100 -21.42 -32.92 17.92
C LYS A 100 -21.60 -32.21 19.27
N TYR A 101 -20.81 -32.57 20.26
CA TYR A 101 -20.93 -31.99 21.61
C TYR A 101 -20.04 -30.75 21.80
N GLY A 102 -18.87 -30.69 21.15
CA GLY A 102 -17.95 -29.56 21.25
C GLY A 102 -18.47 -28.29 20.57
N THR A 103 -19.17 -28.42 19.42
CA THR A 103 -19.79 -27.28 18.75
C THR A 103 -20.98 -26.74 19.54
N GLY A 104 -21.78 -27.62 20.15
CA GLY A 104 -22.89 -27.23 21.02
C GLY A 104 -22.43 -26.39 22.22
N ILE A 105 -21.34 -26.79 22.88
CA ILE A 105 -20.76 -26.02 23.99
C ILE A 105 -20.24 -24.66 23.52
N PHE A 106 -19.56 -24.59 22.37
CA PHE A 106 -19.07 -23.33 21.81
C PHE A 106 -20.22 -22.38 21.44
N ILE A 107 -21.27 -22.90 20.82
CA ILE A 107 -22.46 -22.10 20.46
C ILE A 107 -23.18 -21.63 21.73
N PHE A 108 -23.32 -22.48 22.74
CA PHE A 108 -23.93 -22.11 24.01
C PHE A 108 -23.14 -21.01 24.74
N LEU A 109 -21.81 -21.12 24.79
CA LEU A 109 -20.94 -20.08 25.36
C LEU A 109 -21.01 -18.78 24.56
N PHE A 110 -21.01 -18.87 23.22
CA PHE A 110 -21.09 -17.70 22.34
C PHE A 110 -22.44 -16.99 22.45
N CYS A 111 -23.55 -17.76 22.45
CA CYS A 111 -24.89 -17.22 22.65
C CYS A 111 -25.08 -16.67 24.07
N GLY A 112 -24.54 -17.32 25.11
CA GLY A 112 -24.57 -16.82 26.48
C GLY A 112 -23.76 -15.53 26.64
N MET A 113 -22.58 -15.44 26.03
CA MET A 113 -21.77 -14.23 26.00
C MET A 113 -22.45 -13.11 25.22
N PHE A 114 -23.08 -13.42 24.08
CA PHE A 114 -23.87 -12.45 23.31
C PHE A 114 -25.09 -11.96 24.09
N PHE A 115 -25.82 -12.86 24.76
CA PHE A 115 -26.97 -12.51 25.61
C PHE A 115 -26.54 -11.69 26.83
N TYR A 116 -25.42 -12.03 27.48
CA TYR A 116 -24.84 -11.23 28.55
C TYR A 116 -24.53 -9.81 28.07
N ASN A 117 -23.85 -9.66 26.93
CA ASN A 117 -23.53 -8.33 26.39
C ASN A 117 -24.78 -7.58 25.91
N PHE A 118 -25.77 -8.27 25.33
CA PHE A 118 -26.98 -7.64 24.82
C PHE A 118 -27.96 -7.22 25.93
N PHE A 119 -28.04 -7.99 27.02
CA PHE A 119 -29.01 -7.75 28.10
C PHE A 119 -28.43 -7.06 29.34
N LEU A 120 -27.10 -7.11 29.58
CA LEU A 120 -26.43 -6.32 30.62
C LEU A 120 -25.77 -5.02 30.11
N SER A 121 -25.89 -4.68 28.82
CA SER A 121 -25.34 -3.42 28.29
C SER A 121 -26.10 -2.17 28.75
N GLU A 122 -27.16 -2.30 29.55
CA GLU A 122 -27.84 -1.16 30.16
C GLU A 122 -27.25 -0.69 31.51
N THR A 123 -26.17 -1.29 32.03
CA THR A 123 -25.62 -0.91 33.34
C THR A 123 -24.16 -0.47 33.37
N TYR A 124 -23.49 -0.32 32.21
CA TYR A 124 -22.07 0.05 32.15
C TYR A 124 -21.78 1.42 31.48
N LEU A 125 -22.79 2.30 31.41
CA LEU A 125 -22.61 3.71 31.03
C LEU A 125 -23.13 4.67 32.10
N ALA A 126 -23.16 4.26 33.37
CA ALA A 126 -23.78 5.06 34.42
C ALA A 126 -22.84 5.64 35.50
N ASN A 127 -21.53 5.34 35.54
CA ASN A 127 -20.74 5.71 36.75
C ASN A 127 -19.41 6.46 36.59
N ASP A 128 -18.93 6.83 35.40
CA ASP A 128 -17.67 7.60 35.28
C ASP A 128 -17.80 9.00 34.64
N TYR A 129 -19.02 9.47 34.33
CA TYR A 129 -19.22 10.78 33.68
C TYR A 129 -19.85 11.87 34.56
N ALA A 130 -20.13 11.58 35.84
CA ALA A 130 -20.94 12.48 36.67
C ALA A 130 -20.17 13.28 37.74
N SER A 131 -18.85 13.36 37.67
CA SER A 131 -18.07 14.30 38.50
C SER A 131 -16.76 14.70 37.83
N VAL A 132 -16.88 15.39 36.70
CA VAL A 132 -15.84 16.38 36.36
C VAL A 132 -16.14 17.58 37.25
N ASP A 133 -15.24 17.90 38.17
CA ASP A 133 -15.33 19.16 38.92
C ASP A 133 -15.59 20.29 37.92
N PRO A 134 -16.56 21.20 38.17
CA PRO A 134 -16.83 22.29 37.26
C PRO A 134 -15.51 23.00 36.95
N ILE A 135 -15.18 23.08 35.66
CA ILE A 135 -14.00 23.78 35.17
C ILE A 135 -14.06 25.19 35.75
N ASP A 136 -13.01 25.61 36.45
CA ASP A 136 -12.91 26.94 37.05
C ASP A 136 -13.34 27.98 36.01
N ASP A 137 -14.34 28.82 36.33
CA ASP A 137 -14.89 29.84 35.41
C ASP A 137 -13.77 30.73 34.83
N ASN A 138 -12.67 30.86 35.57
CA ASN A 138 -11.49 31.61 35.14
C ASN A 138 -10.74 30.92 33.99
N LEU A 139 -10.72 29.59 33.93
CA LEU A 139 -10.13 28.82 32.81
C LEU A 139 -11.00 28.92 31.55
N ILE A 140 -12.33 28.96 31.69
CA ILE A 140 -13.25 29.13 30.56
C ILE A 140 -13.04 30.52 29.93
N ALA A 141 -12.93 31.56 30.76
CA ALA A 141 -12.66 32.92 30.29
C ALA A 141 -11.31 33.05 29.55
N ILE A 142 -10.26 32.36 30.04
CA ILE A 142 -8.93 32.37 29.39
C ILE A 142 -9.00 31.69 28.01
N VAL A 143 -9.69 30.56 27.90
CA VAL A 143 -9.83 29.81 26.63
C VAL A 143 -10.66 30.62 25.62
N GLU A 144 -11.77 31.22 26.04
CA GLU A 144 -12.57 32.09 25.17
C GLU A 144 -11.77 33.33 24.71
N GLU A 145 -10.97 33.93 25.58
CA GLU A 145 -10.12 35.08 25.22
C GLU A 145 -9.04 34.69 24.20
N GLU A 146 -8.47 33.49 24.32
CA GLU A 146 -7.46 32.97 23.39
C GLU A 146 -8.07 32.62 22.02
N GLU A 147 -9.24 31.98 22.00
CA GLU A 147 -9.99 31.72 20.76
C GLU A 147 -10.39 33.02 20.06
N LEU A 148 -10.85 34.04 20.80
CA LEU A 148 -11.19 35.34 20.26
C LEU A 148 -9.96 36.05 19.66
N LYS A 149 -8.81 36.00 20.33
CA LYS A 149 -7.54 36.56 19.80
C LYS A 149 -7.12 35.88 18.50
N ASN A 150 -7.19 34.56 18.45
CA ASN A 150 -6.87 33.78 17.26
C ASN A 150 -7.80 34.10 16.09
N GLY A 151 -9.12 34.18 16.34
CA GLY A 151 -10.11 34.56 15.33
C GLY A 151 -9.90 35.98 14.79
N ILE A 152 -9.59 36.94 15.66
CA ILE A 152 -9.28 38.32 15.24
C ILE A 152 -8.01 38.38 14.39
N GLN A 153 -6.98 37.59 14.72
CA GLN A 153 -5.75 37.52 13.95
C GLN A 153 -5.98 36.95 12.55
N GLU A 154 -6.84 35.94 12.44
CA GLU A 154 -7.21 35.35 11.15
C GLU A 154 -8.02 36.32 10.28
N LEU A 155 -8.96 37.07 10.88
CA LEU A 155 -9.72 38.11 10.19
C LEU A 155 -8.81 39.25 9.69
N LYS A 156 -7.85 39.71 10.50
CA LYS A 156 -6.85 40.71 10.08
C LYS A 156 -6.01 40.21 8.91
N LYS A 157 -5.60 38.93 8.92
CA LYS A 157 -4.84 38.34 7.82
C LYS A 157 -5.67 38.29 6.54
N LYS A 158 -6.95 37.93 6.63
CA LYS A 158 -7.88 37.89 5.49
C LYS A 158 -8.14 39.29 4.91
N GLN A 159 -8.27 40.30 5.77
CA GLN A 159 -8.45 41.69 5.36
C GLN A 159 -7.19 42.25 4.68
N LEU A 160 -6.00 42.02 5.24
CA LEU A 160 -4.73 42.39 4.60
C LEU A 160 -4.60 41.75 3.21
N LEU A 161 -5.03 40.49 3.07
CA LEU A 161 -5.00 39.78 1.79
C LEU A 161 -5.98 40.39 0.79
N ALA A 162 -7.17 40.80 1.23
CA ALA A 162 -8.13 41.53 0.40
C ALA A 162 -7.60 42.90 -0.05
N ASP A 163 -6.97 43.66 0.85
CA ASP A 163 -6.38 44.97 0.54
C ASP A 163 -5.22 44.85 -0.47
N LEU A 164 -4.39 43.80 -0.34
CA LEU A 164 -3.31 43.49 -1.29
C LEU A 164 -3.85 43.13 -2.67
N ILE A 165 -4.93 42.34 -2.74
CA ILE A 165 -5.61 41.99 -4.00
C ILE A 165 -6.19 43.25 -4.65
N GLN A 166 -6.85 44.12 -3.89
CA GLN A 166 -7.42 45.36 -4.41
C GLN A 166 -6.33 46.32 -4.94
N LYS A 167 -5.22 46.44 -4.21
CA LYS A 167 -4.09 47.29 -4.64
C LYS A 167 -3.42 46.77 -5.92
N ASN A 168 -3.31 45.45 -6.08
CA ASN A 168 -2.79 44.86 -7.32
C ASN A 168 -3.77 45.07 -8.49
N TYR A 169 -5.08 44.95 -8.25
CA TYR A 169 -6.09 45.20 -9.28
C TYR A 169 -6.10 46.67 -9.76
N GLU A 170 -5.93 47.63 -8.85
CA GLU A 170 -5.80 49.04 -9.23
C GLU A 170 -4.49 49.35 -9.98
N ASN A 171 -3.39 48.70 -9.59
CA ASN A 171 -2.12 48.80 -10.32
C ASN A 171 -2.23 48.23 -11.74
N ASP A 172 -2.86 47.06 -11.91
CA ASP A 172 -3.07 46.44 -13.22
C ASP A 172 -3.95 47.32 -14.13
N LYS A 173 -4.93 48.01 -13.55
CA LYS A 173 -5.81 48.96 -14.26
C LYS A 173 -5.09 50.26 -14.64
N TYR A 174 -4.17 50.74 -13.81
CA TYR A 174 -3.31 51.90 -14.10
C TYR A 174 -2.30 51.58 -15.21
N ILE A 175 -1.67 50.40 -15.18
CA ILE A 175 -0.75 49.93 -16.25
C ILE A 175 -1.49 49.76 -17.58
N ALA A 176 -2.70 49.21 -17.58
CA ALA A 176 -3.55 49.13 -18.78
C ALA A 176 -3.89 50.51 -19.35
N SER A 177 -4.07 51.54 -18.50
CA SER A 177 -4.34 52.92 -18.95
C SER A 177 -3.12 53.67 -19.48
N ILE A 178 -1.90 53.21 -19.17
CA ILE A 178 -0.65 53.77 -19.72
C ILE A 178 -0.37 53.21 -21.12
N GLN A 179 -0.75 51.96 -21.39
CA GLN A 179 -0.50 51.28 -22.66
C GLN A 179 -1.29 51.87 -23.86
N ASP A 180 -2.45 52.48 -23.62
CA ASP A 180 -3.31 53.06 -24.67
C ASP A 180 -2.89 54.48 -25.13
N SER A 181 -1.80 55.05 -24.59
CA SER A 181 -1.42 56.46 -24.83
C SER A 181 -0.09 56.71 -25.54
N LYS A 182 0.54 55.69 -26.15
CA LYS A 182 1.72 55.89 -27.01
C LYS A 182 1.70 54.98 -28.23
N ILE A 183 1.29 55.55 -29.37
CA ILE A 183 1.70 55.12 -30.70
C ILE A 183 2.69 56.16 -31.20
N THR A 184 3.95 55.77 -31.34
CA THR A 184 4.81 56.19 -32.46
C THR A 184 5.87 55.11 -32.65
N ASP A 185 5.89 54.61 -33.87
CA ASP A 185 6.80 53.61 -34.41
C ASP A 185 8.27 54.00 -34.19
N ASP A 186 9.10 53.04 -33.77
CA ASP A 186 10.45 52.84 -34.31
C ASP A 186 11.05 51.54 -33.75
N GLU A 187 11.86 50.91 -34.60
CA GLU A 187 12.41 49.56 -34.48
C GLU A 187 13.44 49.38 -33.34
N ASP A 188 13.66 48.10 -33.04
CA ASP A 188 14.79 47.47 -32.31
C ASP A 188 14.75 47.29 -30.78
N ASN A 189 14.96 46.01 -30.44
CA ASN A 189 15.49 45.40 -29.21
C ASN A 189 14.57 45.02 -28.03
N VAL A 190 14.27 43.71 -28.01
CA VAL A 190 14.69 42.74 -26.97
C VAL A 190 14.03 42.78 -25.58
N LEU A 191 13.40 41.63 -25.28
CA LEU A 191 13.09 40.99 -23.98
C LEU A 191 11.98 41.60 -23.10
N VAL A 192 10.97 40.74 -22.87
CA VAL A 192 10.24 40.42 -21.60
C VAL A 192 8.72 40.42 -21.83
N ASN A 193 8.11 39.24 -21.97
CA ASN A 193 7.33 38.59 -20.90
C ASN A 193 6.51 37.40 -21.46
N ASN A 194 7.05 36.19 -21.34
CA ASN A 194 6.27 34.96 -21.46
C ASN A 194 5.52 34.77 -20.15
N ASN A 195 4.19 34.99 -20.12
CA ASN A 195 3.24 34.29 -19.22
C ASN A 195 1.78 34.73 -19.41
N ILE A 196 1.26 34.70 -20.64
CA ILE A 196 -0.21 34.77 -20.88
C ILE A 196 -0.72 33.54 -21.66
N ASN A 197 0.15 32.83 -22.39
CA ASN A 197 -0.24 31.66 -23.18
C ASN A 197 -0.39 30.35 -22.40
N ALA A 198 -0.04 30.31 -21.11
CA ALA A 198 -0.13 29.09 -20.30
C ALA A 198 -1.54 28.84 -19.71
N ILE A 199 -2.42 29.84 -19.67
CA ILE A 199 -3.76 29.72 -19.05
C ILE A 199 -4.84 29.38 -20.10
N ALA A 200 -4.65 29.76 -21.37
CA ALA A 200 -5.58 29.45 -22.45
C ALA A 200 -5.44 28.01 -22.99
N ALA A 201 -4.33 27.31 -22.73
CA ALA A 201 -4.12 25.92 -23.14
C ALA A 201 -4.73 24.88 -22.17
N MET A 202 -5.29 25.31 -21.02
CA MET A 202 -5.95 24.42 -20.05
C MET A 202 -7.44 24.21 -20.32
N ASN A 203 -8.00 24.77 -21.40
CA ASN A 203 -9.44 24.73 -21.66
C ASN A 203 -9.81 24.30 -23.08
N THR A 204 -9.12 23.31 -23.63
CA THR A 204 -9.62 22.50 -24.74
C THR A 204 -9.10 21.08 -24.59
N ASP A 205 -9.90 20.20 -23.99
CA ASP A 205 -10.16 18.84 -24.51
C ASP A 205 -11.12 18.10 -23.59
N LYS A 206 -12.40 18.50 -23.69
CA LYS A 206 -13.53 17.73 -23.18
C LYS A 206 -13.89 16.63 -24.19
N LYS A 207 -13.02 15.63 -24.37
CA LYS A 207 -13.37 14.33 -24.99
C LYS A 207 -12.26 13.27 -24.85
N ASN A 208 -11.97 12.86 -23.62
CA ASN A 208 -11.58 11.49 -23.31
C ASN A 208 -11.86 11.25 -21.82
N SER A 209 -12.91 10.49 -21.52
CA SER A 209 -13.26 10.08 -20.16
C SER A 209 -12.29 8.99 -19.68
N ASN A 210 -11.00 9.30 -19.59
CA ASN A 210 -10.08 8.45 -18.85
C ASN A 210 -10.41 8.66 -17.36
N LYS A 211 -11.15 7.71 -16.79
CA LYS A 211 -11.48 7.72 -15.37
C LYS A 211 -10.19 7.82 -14.57
N SER A 212 -10.03 8.91 -13.86
CA SER A 212 -8.83 9.13 -13.04
C SER A 212 -9.04 8.42 -11.72
N LEU A 213 -8.34 7.30 -11.53
CA LEU A 213 -8.43 6.50 -10.32
C LEU A 213 -7.18 6.74 -9.48
N ILE A 214 -7.37 7.05 -8.21
CA ILE A 214 -6.30 7.47 -7.31
C ILE A 214 -6.45 6.73 -5.99
N PHE A 215 -5.34 6.20 -5.49
CA PHE A 215 -5.21 5.79 -4.09
C PHE A 215 -4.50 6.88 -3.31
N ARG A 216 -5.15 7.38 -2.26
CA ARG A 216 -4.54 8.26 -1.26
C ARG A 216 -4.29 7.50 0.04
N PHE A 217 -3.08 7.61 0.57
CA PHE A 217 -2.67 6.88 1.76
C PHE A 217 -2.91 7.72 3.02
N THR A 218 -3.81 7.29 3.89
CA THR A 218 -4.15 8.03 5.13
C THR A 218 -3.17 7.79 6.27
N ASN A 219 -2.43 6.68 6.23
CA ASN A 219 -1.36 6.27 7.14
C ASN A 219 -0.39 5.36 6.40
N GLU A 220 0.75 5.03 7.03
CA GLU A 220 1.72 4.10 6.46
C GLU A 220 1.10 2.71 6.19
N THR A 221 1.30 2.17 4.99
CA THR A 221 0.84 0.83 4.63
C THR A 221 1.67 0.25 3.50
N TRP A 222 2.06 -1.02 3.62
CA TRP A 222 2.76 -1.72 2.55
C TRP A 222 1.79 -2.05 1.43
N VAL A 223 2.20 -1.79 0.18
CA VAL A 223 1.39 -2.04 -1.01
C VAL A 223 2.23 -2.64 -2.12
N GLN A 224 1.64 -3.60 -2.83
CA GLN A 224 2.11 -4.09 -4.11
C GLN A 224 0.99 -3.95 -5.15
N ILE A 225 1.33 -3.34 -6.29
CA ILE A 225 0.42 -3.19 -7.45
C ILE A 225 1.09 -3.86 -8.63
N LYS A 226 0.34 -4.71 -9.34
CA LYS A 226 0.75 -5.36 -10.57
C LYS A 226 -0.18 -4.96 -11.71
N ASP A 227 0.35 -4.94 -12.93
CA ASP A 227 -0.47 -4.81 -14.13
C ASP A 227 -1.26 -6.10 -14.42
N SER A 228 -2.06 -6.06 -15.49
CA SER A 228 -2.84 -7.20 -15.99
C SER A 228 -1.98 -8.41 -16.40
N SER A 229 -0.68 -8.23 -16.64
CA SER A 229 0.30 -9.27 -16.96
C SER A 229 1.03 -9.80 -15.72
N GLU A 230 0.55 -9.46 -14.51
CA GLU A 230 1.15 -9.77 -13.21
C GLU A 230 2.56 -9.18 -12.97
N LYS A 231 3.01 -8.25 -13.81
CA LYS A 231 4.28 -7.59 -13.60
C LYS A 231 4.12 -6.54 -12.49
N VAL A 232 5.03 -6.58 -11.52
CA VAL A 232 5.04 -5.64 -10.40
C VAL A 232 5.39 -4.24 -10.90
N ILE A 233 4.47 -3.29 -10.69
CA ILE A 233 4.64 -1.86 -10.97
C ILE A 233 5.23 -1.16 -9.75
N ILE A 234 4.69 -1.47 -8.58
CA ILE A 234 5.13 -0.92 -7.29
C ILE A 234 5.10 -2.01 -6.22
N SER A 235 6.06 -1.95 -5.31
CA SER A 235 6.13 -2.82 -4.14
C SER A 235 6.92 -2.10 -3.04
N LYS A 236 6.25 -1.24 -2.26
CA LYS A 236 6.89 -0.45 -1.21
C LYS A 236 5.94 -0.11 -0.05
N LEU A 237 6.50 0.40 1.03
CA LEU A 237 5.75 1.06 2.09
C LEU A 237 5.35 2.46 1.61
N MET A 238 4.05 2.70 1.46
CA MET A 238 3.50 4.01 1.14
C MET A 238 3.37 4.84 2.41
N LYS A 239 3.69 6.15 2.34
CA LYS A 239 3.58 7.06 3.48
C LYS A 239 2.25 7.80 3.52
N LYS A 240 1.92 8.40 4.67
CA LYS A 240 0.75 9.28 4.81
C LYS A 240 0.79 10.42 3.78
N ASN A 241 -0.36 10.69 3.18
CA ASN A 241 -0.60 11.66 2.11
C ASN A 241 0.14 11.38 0.78
N GLU A 242 0.86 10.27 0.65
CA GLU A 242 1.27 9.83 -0.69
C GLU A 242 0.03 9.48 -1.52
N GLU A 243 0.16 9.60 -2.83
CA GLU A 243 -0.87 9.21 -3.78
C GLU A 243 -0.29 8.31 -4.86
N PHE A 244 -1.10 7.37 -5.33
CA PHE A 244 -0.80 6.55 -6.50
C PHE A 244 -1.92 6.72 -7.53
N ILE A 245 -1.55 7.18 -8.72
CA ILE A 245 -2.48 7.41 -9.83
C ILE A 245 -2.41 6.20 -10.76
N PHE A 246 -3.57 5.60 -11.04
CA PHE A 246 -3.67 4.54 -12.04
C PHE A 246 -3.84 5.18 -13.42
N HIS A 247 -3.06 4.71 -14.39
CA HIS A 247 -3.04 5.27 -15.74
C HIS A 247 -3.61 4.29 -16.75
N GLY A 248 -4.58 4.73 -17.55
CA GLY A 248 -5.18 3.92 -18.60
C GLY A 248 -6.34 3.04 -18.12
N ASN A 249 -6.76 2.12 -18.99
CA ASN A 249 -7.93 1.25 -18.78
C ASN A 249 -7.56 -0.18 -18.36
N GLU A 250 -6.33 -0.39 -17.88
CA GLU A 250 -5.90 -1.71 -17.40
C GLU A 250 -6.47 -2.00 -16.02
N ASP A 251 -6.79 -3.28 -15.78
CA ASP A 251 -7.16 -3.74 -14.46
C ASP A 251 -5.90 -4.15 -13.69
N TYR A 252 -5.77 -3.64 -12.47
CA TYR A 252 -4.58 -3.80 -11.66
C TYR A 252 -4.84 -4.79 -10.53
N LEU A 253 -3.82 -5.57 -10.19
CA LEU A 253 -3.87 -6.46 -9.04
C LEU A 253 -3.22 -5.79 -7.83
N ILE A 254 -3.93 -5.74 -6.70
CA ILE A 254 -3.46 -5.07 -5.49
C ILE A 254 -3.33 -6.04 -4.32
N THR A 255 -2.21 -5.89 -3.60
CA THR A 255 -1.99 -6.46 -2.29
C THR A 255 -1.63 -5.34 -1.32
N THR A 256 -2.27 -5.28 -0.15
CA THR A 256 -1.98 -4.29 0.89
C THR A 256 -2.06 -4.89 2.28
N GLY A 257 -1.16 -4.47 3.17
CA GLY A 257 -1.13 -4.90 4.57
C GLY A 257 -2.21 -4.28 5.45
N ASN A 258 -2.75 -3.11 5.08
CA ASN A 258 -3.86 -2.47 5.79
C ASN A 258 -4.73 -1.66 4.82
N ALA A 259 -5.77 -2.31 4.30
CA ALA A 259 -6.74 -1.72 3.38
C ALA A 259 -7.47 -0.51 3.96
N GLY A 260 -7.69 -0.45 5.28
CA GLY A 260 -8.30 0.69 5.96
C GLY A 260 -7.43 1.95 6.01
N ASN A 261 -6.18 1.88 5.56
CA ASN A 261 -5.31 3.03 5.39
C ASN A 261 -5.35 3.62 3.97
N ILE A 262 -6.08 3.02 3.02
CA ILE A 262 -6.11 3.44 1.62
C ILE A 262 -7.49 3.99 1.28
N LEU A 263 -7.52 5.25 0.87
CA LEU A 263 -8.69 5.95 0.39
C LEU A 263 -8.74 5.88 -1.14
N LEU A 264 -9.88 5.49 -1.69
CA LEU A 264 -10.10 5.43 -3.13
C LEU A 264 -10.80 6.69 -3.61
N ILE A 265 -10.20 7.36 -4.58
CA ILE A 265 -10.75 8.55 -5.20
C ILE A 265 -10.90 8.25 -6.70
N MET A 266 -12.10 8.45 -7.25
CA MET A 266 -12.39 8.27 -8.67
C MET A 266 -13.08 9.51 -9.20
N ASP A 267 -12.59 10.08 -10.30
CA ASP A 267 -13.19 11.26 -10.93
C ASP A 267 -13.40 12.41 -9.94
N ASN A 268 -12.41 12.63 -9.08
CA ASN A 268 -12.41 13.62 -8.00
C ASN A 268 -13.47 13.42 -6.91
N LYS A 269 -14.12 12.25 -6.86
CA LYS A 269 -15.05 11.84 -5.81
C LYS A 269 -14.39 10.84 -4.88
N ASP A 270 -14.48 11.11 -3.58
CA ASP A 270 -14.08 10.15 -2.55
C ASP A 270 -15.10 9.00 -2.51
N LEU A 271 -14.63 7.78 -2.77
CA LEU A 271 -15.42 6.55 -2.69
C LEU A 271 -15.26 5.87 -1.33
N GLY A 272 -14.37 6.35 -0.47
CA GLY A 272 -14.11 5.79 0.85
C GLY A 272 -12.96 4.79 0.85
N LYS A 273 -12.82 4.09 1.97
CA LYS A 273 -11.70 3.18 2.20
C LYS A 273 -11.92 1.86 1.49
N ILE A 274 -10.86 1.29 0.91
CA ILE A 274 -10.97 0.01 0.18
C ILE A 274 -11.12 -1.21 1.10
N GLY A 275 -11.02 -1.03 2.42
CA GLY A 275 -11.29 -2.08 3.42
C GLY A 275 -11.33 -1.56 4.86
N LYS A 276 -11.46 -2.49 5.82
CA LYS A 276 -11.49 -2.18 7.26
C LYS A 276 -10.09 -1.91 7.82
N LYS A 277 -10.00 -1.22 8.95
CA LYS A 277 -8.74 -1.02 9.69
C LYS A 277 -8.12 -2.37 10.05
N GLY A 278 -6.87 -2.60 9.64
CA GLY A 278 -6.13 -3.85 9.86
C GLY A 278 -6.48 -4.98 8.89
N GLN A 279 -7.41 -4.77 7.95
CA GLN A 279 -7.72 -5.78 6.94
C GLN A 279 -6.61 -5.88 5.90
N VAL A 280 -6.09 -7.09 5.71
CA VAL A 280 -5.15 -7.41 4.62
C VAL A 280 -5.96 -7.74 3.37
N ILE A 281 -5.58 -7.15 2.23
CA ILE A 281 -6.08 -7.53 0.90
C ILE A 281 -4.92 -8.21 0.17
N ASN A 282 -5.17 -9.38 -0.41
CA ASN A 282 -4.16 -10.14 -1.14
C ASN A 282 -4.62 -10.41 -2.57
N SER A 283 -3.91 -9.81 -3.53
CA SER A 283 -4.07 -10.07 -4.95
C SER A 283 -5.51 -9.93 -5.43
N VAL A 284 -6.15 -8.80 -5.11
CA VAL A 284 -7.52 -8.48 -5.54
C VAL A 284 -7.48 -7.50 -6.70
N TYR A 285 -8.34 -7.71 -7.69
CA TYR A 285 -8.46 -6.82 -8.84
C TYR A 285 -9.07 -5.47 -8.46
N LEU A 286 -8.56 -4.40 -9.06
CA LEU A 286 -9.04 -3.05 -8.80
C LEU A 286 -10.47 -2.85 -9.30
N SER A 287 -10.86 -3.54 -10.38
CA SER A 287 -12.25 -3.62 -10.84
C SER A 287 -13.19 -4.19 -9.77
N GLU A 288 -12.75 -5.18 -9.01
CA GLU A 288 -13.56 -5.79 -7.94
C GLU A 288 -13.76 -4.80 -6.77
N ILE A 289 -12.74 -4.02 -6.44
CA ILE A 289 -12.82 -3.00 -5.39
C ILE A 289 -13.74 -1.85 -5.83
N THR A 290 -13.60 -1.41 -7.08
CA THR A 290 -14.38 -0.29 -7.62
C THR A 290 -15.83 -0.66 -7.89
N SER A 291 -16.14 -1.94 -8.18
CA SER A 291 -17.52 -2.42 -8.40
C SER A 291 -18.50 -2.22 -7.22
N LYS A 292 -17.97 -1.92 -6.03
CA LYS A 292 -18.76 -1.66 -4.81
C LYS A 292 -19.34 -0.25 -4.75
N TYR A 293 -18.98 0.62 -5.70
CA TYR A 293 -19.30 2.05 -5.72
C TYR A 293 -19.89 2.48 -7.05
#